data_AF-A0A0G4EUD9-F1
#
_entry.id   AF-A0A0G4EUD9-F1
#
_cell.length_a   1.000
_cell.length_b   1.000
_cell.length_c   1.000
_cell.angle_alpha   90.00
_cell.angle_beta   90.00
_cell.angle_gamma   90.00
#
_symmetry.space_group_name_H-M   'P 1'
#
loop_
_entity.id
_entity.type
_entity.pdbx_description
1 polymer ?
#
loop_
_entity_poly.entity_id
_entity_poly.type
_entity_poly.pdbx_seq_one_letter_code
_entity_poly.pdbx_strand_id
1 'polypeptide(L)'
;MLERFVDRGVFIESNRATKRLAKAVFHRTITSGGQVTTMIRQRGADPNWLANPRVRGSDLGVEHVYSILALAVDNMTDHGVPSILAQGPDNGLGNLVDESPVAMPMWPTRGLQDAVMRALIEGGANVNGRGDDEGEDDDEESPRHSIPTTPMEVAIASGNDRAVNLLMGQDGLQLRSALGVPRTLPTDRPTEAHEAWLLSTYQRLIDHDNTVAAQDGGSRVHSAAYRHSPFSQAFFNKYIDLLVANGADVAEVDEYSQSTMTSLHRAALMGSHHIVTSLCRHLTDEGVDIGTEDDPDETPLALAAKAFKRHRTALQNNEWTDFHAKEIPFYPPTIRALLRAGADIDLMLTDTPEERALVLPESTAVLNEVPTAAMAAVNAALRPQRASRPSS
;
A
#
# COMPACT_ATOMS: atom_id res chain seq x y z
N MET A 1 -9.45 -25.76 3.49
CA MET A 1 -8.23 -25.31 2.78
C MET A 1 -7.41 -24.29 3.58
N LEU A 2 -7.63 -24.15 4.90
CA LEU A 2 -6.96 -23.18 5.80
C LEU A 2 -5.85 -23.79 6.67
N GLU A 3 -5.74 -25.13 6.76
CA GLU A 3 -4.78 -25.81 7.66
C GLU A 3 -3.34 -25.95 7.09
N ARG A 4 -3.08 -25.53 5.84
CA ARG A 4 -1.76 -25.76 5.21
C ARG A 4 -0.73 -24.65 5.41
N PHE A 5 -1.12 -23.48 5.92
CA PHE A 5 -0.22 -22.32 6.05
C PHE A 5 0.50 -22.22 7.41
N VAL A 6 0.03 -22.93 8.44
CA VAL A 6 0.42 -22.67 9.84
C VAL A 6 1.82 -23.17 10.23
N ASP A 7 2.46 -24.03 9.43
CA ASP A 7 3.58 -24.85 9.93
C ASP A 7 4.95 -24.66 9.26
N ARG A 8 5.13 -23.66 8.38
CA ARG A 8 6.27 -23.67 7.44
C ARG A 8 6.97 -22.33 7.17
N GLY A 9 7.20 -21.51 8.22
CA GLY A 9 8.19 -20.44 8.13
C GLY A 9 9.60 -21.01 8.03
N VAL A 10 10.30 -20.79 6.91
CA VAL A 10 11.71 -21.16 6.76
C VAL A 10 12.55 -20.04 7.36
N PHE A 11 13.15 -20.30 8.52
CA PHE A 11 14.01 -19.34 9.19
C PHE A 11 15.43 -19.40 8.59
N ILE A 12 15.94 -18.28 8.06
CA ILE A 12 17.36 -18.02 7.70
C ILE A 12 18.32 -18.60 8.77
N GLU A 13 19.54 -18.98 8.36
CA GLU A 13 20.56 -19.50 9.29
C GLU A 13 20.71 -18.63 10.53
N SER A 14 20.59 -19.26 11.70
CA SER A 14 20.66 -18.59 13.01
C SER A 14 20.89 -19.61 14.11
N ASN A 15 21.24 -19.13 15.29
CA ASN A 15 21.50 -20.01 16.42
C ASN A 15 20.21 -20.70 16.92
N ARG A 16 20.36 -21.83 17.62
CA ARG A 16 19.22 -22.64 18.10
C ARG A 16 18.28 -21.86 19.04
N ALA A 17 18.79 -20.90 19.80
CA ALA A 17 17.98 -20.10 20.73
C ALA A 17 17.08 -19.11 19.98
N THR A 18 17.61 -18.46 18.95
CA THR A 18 16.92 -17.54 18.05
C THR A 18 15.80 -18.24 17.28
N LYS A 19 16.08 -19.40 16.66
CA LYS A 19 15.04 -20.20 15.99
C LYS A 19 13.92 -20.61 16.95
N ARG A 20 14.26 -20.93 18.20
CA ARG A 20 13.27 -21.25 19.23
C ARG A 20 12.43 -20.04 19.60
N LEU A 21 13.02 -18.86 19.74
CA LEU A 21 12.31 -17.62 20.06
C LEU A 21 11.34 -17.26 18.92
N ALA A 22 11.84 -17.19 17.69
CA ALA A 22 11.04 -16.89 16.51
C ALA A 22 9.87 -17.88 16.34
N LYS A 23 10.15 -19.19 16.43
CA LYS A 23 9.11 -20.22 16.39
C LYS A 23 8.08 -20.07 17.52
N ALA A 24 8.54 -19.71 18.72
CA ALA A 24 7.64 -19.56 19.86
C ALA A 24 6.73 -18.33 19.74
N VAL A 25 7.22 -17.23 19.18
CA VAL A 25 6.43 -16.03 18.85
C VAL A 25 5.43 -16.33 17.73
N PHE A 26 5.89 -16.96 16.66
CA PHE A 26 5.07 -17.28 15.48
C PHE A 26 3.88 -18.19 15.81
N HIS A 27 4.10 -19.25 16.60
CA HIS A 27 3.03 -20.15 17.04
C HIS A 27 2.36 -19.73 18.35
N ARG A 28 2.66 -18.54 18.89
CA ARG A 28 2.07 -18.00 20.13
C ARG A 28 2.20 -18.95 21.34
N THR A 29 3.34 -19.63 21.47
CA THR A 29 3.60 -20.61 22.56
C THR A 29 4.32 -20.00 23.78
N ILE A 30 4.66 -18.72 23.72
CA ILE A 30 5.19 -17.98 24.87
C ILE A 30 4.07 -17.71 25.87
N THR A 31 4.32 -17.93 27.16
CA THR A 31 3.32 -17.75 28.23
C THR A 31 3.53 -16.50 29.07
N SER A 32 4.68 -15.84 28.95
CA SER A 32 5.00 -14.60 29.68
C SER A 32 6.15 -13.82 29.05
N GLY A 33 6.23 -12.51 29.31
CA GLY A 33 7.39 -11.70 28.92
C GLY A 33 8.71 -12.18 29.54
N GLY A 34 8.69 -12.68 30.78
CA GLY A 34 9.88 -13.23 31.44
C GLY A 34 10.49 -14.44 30.73
N GLN A 35 9.68 -15.24 30.02
CA GLN A 35 10.16 -16.31 29.16
C GLN A 35 10.98 -15.74 27.98
N VAL A 36 10.54 -14.65 27.36
CA VAL A 36 11.26 -13.96 26.29
C VAL A 36 12.58 -13.40 26.80
N THR A 37 12.55 -12.68 27.93
CA THR A 37 13.75 -12.14 28.56
C THR A 37 14.78 -13.24 28.86
N THR A 38 14.33 -14.40 29.33
CA THR A 38 15.19 -15.57 29.58
C THR A 38 15.82 -16.09 28.28
N MET A 39 15.04 -16.21 27.21
CA MET A 39 15.54 -16.69 25.93
C MET A 39 16.60 -15.75 25.34
N ILE A 40 16.41 -14.44 25.46
CA ILE A 40 17.38 -13.44 24.98
C ILE A 40 18.61 -13.42 25.89
N ARG A 41 18.43 -13.07 27.17
CA ARG A 41 19.55 -12.75 28.08
C ARG A 41 20.33 -13.97 28.55
N GLN A 42 19.68 -15.12 28.73
CA GLN A 42 20.35 -16.32 29.27
C GLN A 42 20.70 -17.36 28.21
N ARG A 43 19.97 -17.38 27.09
CA ARG A 43 20.18 -18.38 26.02
C ARG A 43 20.76 -17.80 24.74
N GLY A 44 21.00 -16.48 24.69
CA GLY A 44 21.62 -15.81 23.54
C GLY A 44 20.74 -15.81 22.30
N ALA A 45 19.41 -15.77 22.45
CA ALA A 45 18.53 -15.55 21.32
C ALA A 45 18.68 -14.10 20.85
N ASP A 46 18.85 -13.91 19.54
CA ASP A 46 18.91 -12.59 18.91
C ASP A 46 17.49 -12.09 18.62
N PRO A 47 17.03 -11.00 19.26
CA PRO A 47 15.70 -10.45 19.01
C PRO A 47 15.59 -9.68 17.68
N ASN A 48 16.72 -9.32 17.05
CA ASN A 48 16.77 -8.60 15.77
C ASN A 48 16.77 -9.51 14.55
N TRP A 49 16.72 -10.82 14.79
CA TRP A 49 16.68 -11.79 13.72
C TRP A 49 15.43 -11.63 12.85
N LEU A 50 15.60 -11.78 11.53
CA LEU A 50 14.56 -11.53 10.53
C LEU A 50 13.99 -12.84 9.98
N ALA A 51 12.67 -12.98 10.03
CA ALA A 51 11.94 -14.04 9.39
C ALA A 51 11.61 -13.70 7.95
N ASN A 52 11.76 -14.68 7.06
CA ASN A 52 11.26 -14.61 5.70
C ASN A 52 10.23 -15.75 5.50
N PRO A 53 8.93 -15.51 5.74
CA PRO A 53 7.89 -16.50 5.48
C PRO A 53 7.82 -16.85 3.99
N ARG A 54 7.88 -18.14 3.65
CA ARG A 54 7.83 -18.62 2.27
C ARG A 54 6.86 -19.78 2.12
N VAL A 55 6.14 -19.81 1.00
CA VAL A 55 5.36 -20.98 0.60
C VAL A 55 6.33 -22.07 0.13
N ARG A 56 6.07 -23.32 0.52
CA ARG A 56 6.96 -24.44 0.17
C ARG A 56 6.97 -24.64 -1.36
N GLY A 57 8.16 -24.63 -1.94
CA GLY A 57 8.35 -24.77 -3.39
C GLY A 57 8.48 -23.43 -4.12
N SER A 58 8.46 -22.32 -3.38
CA SER A 58 8.74 -20.97 -3.90
C SER A 58 10.22 -20.64 -3.71
N ASP A 59 10.99 -20.72 -4.80
CA ASP A 59 12.42 -20.38 -4.81
C ASP A 59 12.70 -19.02 -5.49
N LEU A 60 11.67 -18.39 -6.07
CA LEU A 60 11.69 -17.16 -6.86
C LEU A 60 10.56 -16.21 -6.38
N GLY A 61 10.79 -14.88 -6.36
CA GLY A 61 9.81 -13.87 -5.92
C GLY A 61 10.33 -12.84 -4.90
N VAL A 62 9.48 -11.87 -4.53
CA VAL A 62 9.76 -10.80 -3.56
C VAL A 62 9.88 -11.38 -2.16
N GLU A 63 10.96 -11.01 -1.48
CA GLU A 63 11.29 -11.50 -0.14
C GLU A 63 10.74 -10.53 0.92
N HIS A 64 9.65 -10.94 1.60
CA HIS A 64 9.13 -10.20 2.75
C HIS A 64 9.88 -10.58 4.01
N VAL A 65 10.49 -9.61 4.69
CA VAL A 65 11.26 -9.84 5.91
C VAL A 65 10.63 -9.14 7.11
N TYR A 66 10.46 -9.89 8.20
CA TYR A 66 9.82 -9.42 9.42
C TYR A 66 10.71 -9.67 10.63
N SER A 67 10.92 -8.66 11.47
CA SER A 67 11.58 -8.87 12.75
C SER A 67 10.71 -9.71 13.69
N ILE A 68 11.33 -10.34 14.69
CA ILE A 68 10.57 -11.06 15.74
C ILE A 68 9.58 -10.10 16.45
N LEU A 69 9.92 -8.81 16.56
CA LEU A 69 9.03 -7.79 17.10
C LEU A 69 7.79 -7.56 16.23
N ALA A 70 7.96 -7.46 14.90
CA ALA A 70 6.85 -7.34 13.96
C ALA A 70 5.93 -8.57 14.03
N LEU A 71 6.50 -9.79 14.05
CA LEU A 71 5.74 -11.04 14.17
C LEU A 71 4.98 -11.17 15.51
N ALA A 72 5.38 -10.43 16.55
CA ALA A 72 4.71 -10.45 17.84
C ALA A 72 3.36 -9.71 17.83
N VAL A 73 3.07 -8.91 16.80
CA VAL A 73 1.82 -8.14 16.68
C VAL A 73 0.68 -9.04 16.23
N ASP A 74 -0.47 -8.96 16.92
CA ASP A 74 -1.70 -9.62 16.49
C ASP A 74 -2.45 -8.81 15.44
N ASN A 75 -3.07 -9.52 14.48
CA ASN A 75 -3.96 -8.94 13.49
C ASN A 75 -5.37 -8.76 14.08
N MET A 76 -5.79 -7.51 14.30
CA MET A 76 -7.08 -7.13 14.88
C MET A 76 -8.17 -6.90 13.83
N THR A 77 -7.87 -7.04 12.54
CA THR A 77 -8.83 -6.86 11.45
C THR A 77 -9.57 -8.15 11.08
N ASP A 78 -9.47 -9.20 11.91
CA ASP A 78 -9.96 -10.56 11.59
C ASP A 78 -9.41 -11.07 10.25
N HIS A 79 -8.14 -10.73 9.96
CA HIS A 79 -7.48 -10.98 8.67
C HIS A 79 -8.17 -10.39 7.44
N GLY A 80 -9.07 -9.40 7.62
CA GLY A 80 -9.67 -8.63 6.53
C GLY A 80 -8.68 -7.73 5.77
N VAL A 81 -7.53 -7.44 6.39
CA VAL A 81 -6.34 -6.84 5.78
C VAL A 81 -5.12 -7.66 6.23
N PRO A 82 -4.25 -8.10 5.32
CA PRO A 82 -3.05 -8.86 5.67
C PRO A 82 -2.02 -7.95 6.33
N SER A 83 -1.41 -8.44 7.39
CA SER A 83 -0.29 -7.75 8.05
C SER A 83 1.03 -8.49 7.93
N ILE A 84 1.00 -9.77 7.52
CA ILE A 84 2.16 -10.60 7.21
C ILE A 84 1.88 -11.32 5.89
N LEU A 85 2.81 -11.20 4.94
CA LEU A 85 2.80 -11.84 3.63
C LEU A 85 3.97 -12.82 3.54
N ALA A 86 3.72 -13.97 2.93
CA ALA A 86 4.75 -14.92 2.55
C ALA A 86 5.04 -14.82 1.05
N GLN A 87 6.30 -15.05 0.69
CA GLN A 87 6.69 -15.28 -0.69
C GLN A 87 5.91 -16.47 -1.24
N GLY A 88 5.05 -16.24 -2.24
CA GLY A 88 4.32 -17.30 -2.92
C GLY A 88 5.04 -17.76 -4.20
N PRO A 89 4.43 -18.69 -4.94
CA PRO A 89 5.08 -19.36 -6.07
C PRO A 89 5.31 -18.40 -7.24
N ASP A 90 6.40 -18.63 -7.98
CA ASP A 90 6.63 -17.96 -9.25
C ASP A 90 5.54 -18.36 -10.24
N ASN A 91 4.80 -17.37 -10.73
CA ASN A 91 3.75 -17.51 -11.73
C ASN A 91 4.24 -17.17 -13.14
N GLY A 92 5.56 -16.98 -13.31
CA GLY A 92 6.21 -16.64 -14.57
C GLY A 92 6.01 -15.19 -15.00
N LEU A 93 5.27 -14.37 -14.25
CA LEU A 93 4.87 -13.00 -14.63
C LEU A 93 5.95 -11.93 -14.43
N GLY A 94 7.17 -12.32 -14.05
CA GLY A 94 8.37 -11.46 -14.02
C GLY A 94 8.37 -10.31 -13.00
N ASN A 95 7.21 -9.87 -12.49
CA ASN A 95 7.08 -8.74 -11.54
C ASN A 95 5.80 -8.81 -10.67
N LEU A 96 4.98 -9.85 -10.80
CA LEU A 96 3.69 -9.98 -10.09
C LEU A 96 3.74 -11.21 -9.23
N VAL A 97 4.42 -11.08 -8.10
CA VAL A 97 4.63 -12.16 -7.15
C VAL A 97 3.28 -12.57 -6.59
N ASP A 98 2.92 -13.85 -6.73
CA ASP A 98 1.78 -14.40 -6.00
C ASP A 98 2.17 -14.36 -4.52
N GLU A 99 1.49 -13.55 -3.72
CA GLU A 99 1.80 -13.41 -2.30
C GLU A 99 0.73 -14.08 -1.49
N SER A 100 1.16 -14.74 -0.43
CA SER A 100 0.24 -15.51 0.40
C SER A 100 0.12 -14.87 1.77
N PRO A 101 -1.07 -14.36 2.16
CA PRO A 101 -1.32 -13.90 3.51
C PRO A 101 -1.03 -14.99 4.52
N VAL A 102 -0.31 -14.63 5.58
CA VAL A 102 -0.02 -15.54 6.70
C VAL A 102 -0.97 -15.23 7.84
N ALA A 103 -1.97 -16.07 8.01
CA ALA A 103 -2.86 -16.02 9.17
C ALA A 103 -2.16 -16.63 10.40
N MET A 104 -1.60 -15.78 11.26
CA MET A 104 -1.04 -16.20 12.55
C MET A 104 -2.13 -16.29 13.62
N PRO A 105 -2.01 -17.22 14.60
CA PRO A 105 -2.91 -17.23 15.75
C PRO A 105 -2.75 -15.97 16.61
N MET A 106 -3.79 -15.61 17.35
CA MET A 106 -3.76 -14.51 18.31
C MET A 106 -3.06 -14.91 19.61
N TRP A 107 -2.47 -13.95 20.32
CA TRP A 107 -2.09 -14.19 21.71
C TRP A 107 -3.32 -14.51 22.57
N PRO A 108 -3.22 -15.40 23.56
CA PRO A 108 -4.31 -15.71 24.49
C PRO A 108 -4.94 -14.48 25.16
N THR A 109 -4.14 -13.43 25.41
CA THR A 109 -4.63 -12.15 25.92
C THR A 109 -3.84 -11.00 25.30
N ARG A 110 -4.48 -9.83 25.18
CA ARG A 110 -3.81 -8.59 24.76
C ARG A 110 -2.67 -8.20 25.70
N GLY A 111 -2.80 -8.47 26.99
CA GLY A 111 -1.73 -8.20 27.96
C GLY A 111 -0.49 -9.06 27.74
N LEU A 112 -0.66 -10.29 27.23
CA LEU A 112 0.46 -11.16 26.88
C LEU A 112 1.19 -10.66 25.63
N GLN A 113 0.46 -10.20 24.60
CA GLN A 113 1.08 -9.52 23.45
C GLN A 113 1.98 -8.37 23.93
N ASP A 114 1.43 -7.46 24.74
CA ASP A 114 2.19 -6.31 25.22
C ASP A 114 3.42 -6.73 26.03
N ALA A 115 3.29 -7.76 26.89
CA ALA A 115 4.40 -8.26 27.69
C ALA A 115 5.50 -8.88 26.83
N VAL A 116 5.14 -9.58 25.75
CA VAL A 116 6.10 -10.14 24.78
C VAL A 116 6.80 -9.02 24.01
N MET A 117 6.05 -8.05 23.47
CA MET A 117 6.62 -6.91 22.74
C MET A 117 7.58 -6.11 23.62
N ARG A 118 7.18 -5.76 24.86
CA ARG A 118 8.07 -5.07 25.81
C ARG A 118 9.34 -5.87 26.10
N ALA A 119 9.22 -7.17 26.34
CA ALA A 119 10.38 -8.01 26.62
C ALA A 119 11.33 -8.15 25.42
N LEU A 120 10.82 -8.11 24.19
CA LEU A 120 11.64 -8.04 22.97
C LEU A 120 12.41 -6.72 22.90
N ILE A 121 11.73 -5.59 23.10
CA ILE A 121 12.32 -4.25 23.06
C ILE A 121 13.37 -4.07 24.17
N GLU A 122 13.05 -4.42 25.42
CA GLU A 122 13.98 -4.44 26.56
C GLU A 122 15.14 -5.45 26.38
N GLY A 123 14.96 -6.40 25.46
CA GLY A 123 15.96 -7.36 25.03
C GLY A 123 16.87 -6.85 23.90
N GLY A 124 16.58 -5.66 23.34
CA GLY A 124 17.34 -5.04 22.26
C GLY A 124 16.74 -5.23 20.86
N ALA A 125 15.46 -5.60 20.74
CA ALA A 125 14.78 -5.59 19.46
C ALA A 125 14.70 -4.17 18.89
N ASN A 126 15.08 -3.99 17.64
CA ASN A 126 14.98 -2.73 16.92
C ASN A 126 13.50 -2.42 16.64
N VAL A 127 13.05 -1.27 17.14
CA VAL A 127 11.66 -0.78 16.99
C VAL A 127 11.32 -0.42 15.54
N ASN A 128 12.34 -0.11 14.74
CA ASN A 128 12.22 0.16 13.31
C ASN A 128 12.39 -1.12 12.47
N GLY A 129 12.75 -2.26 13.09
CA GLY A 129 12.97 -3.54 12.42
C GLY A 129 14.36 -3.64 11.78
N ARG A 130 14.42 -3.87 10.46
CA ARG A 130 15.63 -3.60 9.68
C ARG A 130 15.51 -2.13 9.31
N GLY A 131 16.33 -1.27 9.93
CA GLY A 131 16.47 0.10 9.41
C GLY A 131 16.86 0.02 7.94
N ASP A 132 16.61 1.09 7.21
CA ASP A 132 17.13 1.30 5.87
C ASP A 132 18.67 1.28 5.92
N ASP A 133 19.28 0.11 6.14
CA ASP A 133 20.63 -0.16 5.67
C ASP A 133 20.47 -0.09 4.14
N GLU A 134 20.58 1.14 3.66
CA GLU A 134 21.32 1.53 2.47
C GLU A 134 22.68 0.80 2.50
N GLY A 135 22.65 -0.52 2.36
CA GLY A 135 23.70 -1.19 1.66
C GLY A 135 23.58 -0.66 0.25
N GLU A 136 24.46 0.28 -0.10
CA GLU A 136 24.93 0.59 -1.44
C GLU A 136 25.48 -0.68 -2.13
N ASP A 137 24.74 -1.78 -2.12
CA ASP A 137 25.00 -2.90 -3.00
C ASP A 137 24.28 -2.55 -4.30
N ASP A 138 24.93 -1.63 -5.05
CA ASP A 138 24.77 -1.32 -6.48
C ASP A 138 25.03 -2.56 -7.37
N ASP A 139 24.68 -3.75 -6.90
CA ASP A 139 24.64 -4.94 -7.73
C ASP A 139 23.30 -4.96 -8.46
N GLU A 140 23.25 -4.23 -9.58
CA GLU A 140 22.17 -4.22 -10.60
C GLU A 140 21.68 -5.63 -11.03
N GLU A 141 22.39 -6.70 -10.64
CA GLU A 141 22.09 -8.10 -10.96
C GLU A 141 21.31 -8.87 -9.88
N SER A 142 20.97 -8.29 -8.72
CA SER A 142 20.21 -9.02 -7.69
C SER A 142 18.69 -8.82 -7.88
N PRO A 143 17.93 -9.78 -8.45
CA PRO A 143 16.50 -9.59 -8.77
C PRO A 143 15.60 -9.69 -7.52
N ARG A 144 16.18 -9.60 -6.32
CA ARG A 144 15.53 -9.91 -5.04
C ARG A 144 15.36 -8.64 -4.23
N HIS A 145 14.43 -7.79 -4.64
CA HIS A 145 13.96 -6.70 -3.80
C HIS A 145 13.33 -7.29 -2.54
N SER A 146 14.03 -7.23 -1.41
CA SER A 146 13.45 -7.52 -0.11
C SER A 146 12.69 -6.28 0.33
N ILE A 147 11.42 -6.44 0.70
CA ILE A 147 10.64 -5.33 1.26
C ILE A 147 10.72 -5.49 2.78
N PRO A 148 11.57 -4.72 3.49
CA PRO A 148 11.54 -4.72 4.94
C PRO A 148 10.22 -4.13 5.40
N THR A 149 9.45 -4.90 6.19
CA THR A 149 8.25 -4.38 6.84
C THR A 149 8.55 -4.06 8.29
N THR A 150 8.39 -2.79 8.67
CA THR A 150 8.66 -2.31 10.02
C THR A 150 7.60 -2.83 11.00
N PRO A 151 7.94 -2.96 12.30
CA PRO A 151 6.94 -3.27 13.33
C PRO A 151 5.75 -2.29 13.33
N MET A 152 5.99 -1.01 12.97
CA MET A 152 4.93 0.00 12.90
C MET A 152 3.97 -0.27 11.73
N GLU A 153 4.49 -0.58 10.54
CA GLU A 153 3.64 -0.96 9.40
C GLU A 153 2.79 -2.19 9.70
N VAL A 154 3.37 -3.22 10.33
CA VAL A 154 2.61 -4.40 10.75
C VAL A 154 1.53 -4.02 11.77
N ALA A 155 1.82 -3.13 12.73
CA ALA A 155 0.83 -2.64 13.70
C ALA A 155 -0.32 -1.87 13.03
N ILE A 156 -0.02 -1.06 12.02
CA ILE A 156 -1.00 -0.29 11.25
C ILE A 156 -1.86 -1.22 10.39
N ALA A 157 -1.25 -2.06 9.57
CA ALA A 157 -1.97 -3.04 8.74
C ALA A 157 -2.83 -3.99 9.59
N SER A 158 -2.36 -4.30 10.80
CA SER A 158 -3.09 -5.16 11.75
C SER A 158 -4.25 -4.46 12.47
N GLY A 159 -4.48 -3.16 12.35
CA GLY A 159 -5.50 -2.49 13.16
C GLY A 159 -5.16 -2.48 14.67
N ASN A 160 -3.89 -2.65 15.05
CA ASN A 160 -3.50 -2.96 16.43
C ASN A 160 -3.08 -1.70 17.20
N ASP A 161 -4.07 -0.99 17.72
CA ASP A 161 -3.86 0.27 18.45
C ASP A 161 -2.90 0.14 19.64
N ARG A 162 -2.88 -1.01 20.33
CA ARG A 162 -1.96 -1.24 21.46
C ARG A 162 -0.51 -1.32 21.00
N ALA A 163 -0.26 -2.00 19.88
CA ALA A 163 1.08 -2.08 19.29
C ALA A 163 1.53 -0.71 18.79
N VAL A 164 0.66 0.05 18.11
CA VAL A 164 0.94 1.44 17.68
C VAL A 164 1.33 2.31 18.87
N ASN A 165 0.52 2.34 19.93
CA ASN A 165 0.78 3.15 21.12
C ASN A 165 2.06 2.73 21.86
N LEU A 166 2.36 1.42 21.88
CA LEU A 166 3.58 0.91 22.50
C LEU A 166 4.82 1.35 21.73
N LEU A 167 4.79 1.27 20.38
CA LEU A 167 5.88 1.69 19.51
C LEU A 167 6.11 3.20 19.55
N MET A 168 5.03 4.00 19.50
CA MET A 168 5.10 5.47 19.65
C MET A 168 5.77 5.92 20.95
N GLY A 169 5.71 5.09 22.01
CA GLY A 169 6.37 5.38 23.28
C GLY A 169 7.85 4.98 23.34
N GLN A 170 8.45 4.50 22.25
CA GLN A 170 9.86 4.08 22.22
C GLN A 170 10.77 5.17 21.66
N ASP A 171 11.91 5.36 22.31
CA ASP A 171 12.97 6.25 21.83
C ASP A 171 13.53 5.74 20.48
N GLY A 172 13.81 6.66 19.56
CA GLY A 172 14.40 6.34 18.26
C GLY A 172 13.46 5.73 17.24
N LEU A 173 12.14 5.73 17.49
CA LEU A 173 11.14 5.36 16.48
C LEU A 173 11.23 6.27 15.26
N GLN A 174 11.27 5.68 14.07
CA GLN A 174 11.19 6.36 12.79
C GLN A 174 9.81 6.13 12.16
N LEU A 175 9.20 7.20 11.63
CA LEU A 175 7.86 7.16 11.04
C LEU A 175 7.85 7.29 9.51
N ARG A 176 9.02 7.24 8.87
CA ARG A 176 9.17 7.48 7.42
C ARG A 176 8.18 6.66 6.58
N SER A 177 8.02 5.36 6.84
CA SER A 177 7.07 4.54 6.08
C SER A 177 5.68 4.38 6.72
N ALA A 178 5.45 4.97 7.90
CA ALA A 178 4.28 4.68 8.72
C ALA A 178 2.94 5.24 8.18
N LEU A 179 2.95 6.19 7.25
CA LEU A 179 1.71 6.67 6.62
C LEU A 179 1.31 5.89 5.36
N GLY A 180 2.06 4.86 4.97
CA GLY A 180 1.70 4.03 3.82
C GLY A 180 0.34 3.36 4.00
N VAL A 181 -0.45 3.33 2.93
CA VAL A 181 -1.72 2.58 2.90
C VAL A 181 -1.39 1.08 3.01
N PRO A 182 -2.06 0.31 3.91
CA PRO A 182 -1.77 -1.10 4.07
C PRO A 182 -1.85 -1.85 2.75
N ARG A 183 -0.90 -2.75 2.53
CA ARG A 183 -0.87 -3.59 1.34
C ARG A 183 -2.02 -4.59 1.38
N THR A 184 -2.77 -4.67 0.28
CA THR A 184 -3.97 -5.51 0.16
C THR A 184 -3.91 -6.39 -1.07
N LEU A 185 -4.63 -7.49 -1.01
CA LEU A 185 -4.97 -8.35 -2.14
C LEU A 185 -6.39 -8.06 -2.63
N PRO A 186 -6.74 -8.41 -3.88
CA PRO A 186 -8.08 -8.18 -4.43
C PRO A 186 -9.23 -8.83 -3.65
N THR A 187 -8.94 -9.84 -2.82
CA THR A 187 -9.94 -10.53 -1.98
C THR A 187 -10.21 -9.84 -0.64
N ASP A 188 -9.38 -8.87 -0.28
CA ASP A 188 -9.45 -8.21 1.02
C ASP A 188 -10.64 -7.26 1.09
N ARG A 189 -11.15 -7.06 2.31
CA ARG A 189 -12.38 -6.31 2.56
C ARG A 189 -12.21 -5.42 3.78
N PRO A 190 -11.46 -4.31 3.66
CA PRO A 190 -11.41 -3.32 4.72
C PRO A 190 -12.84 -2.82 5.02
N THR A 191 -13.12 -2.61 6.30
CA THR A 191 -14.42 -2.07 6.74
C THR A 191 -14.33 -0.55 6.88
N GLU A 192 -15.46 0.15 6.82
CA GLU A 192 -15.52 1.59 7.10
C GLU A 192 -14.94 1.93 8.48
N ALA A 193 -15.10 1.04 9.46
CA ALA A 193 -14.51 1.20 10.78
C ALA A 193 -12.98 1.10 10.76
N HIS A 194 -12.42 0.21 9.93
CA HIS A 194 -10.97 0.10 9.74
C HIS A 194 -10.42 1.33 8.99
N GLU A 195 -11.11 1.81 7.96
CA GLU A 195 -10.76 3.06 7.25
C GLU A 195 -10.73 4.26 8.20
N ALA A 196 -11.78 4.42 9.03
CA ALA A 196 -11.84 5.49 10.01
C ALA A 196 -10.72 5.37 11.06
N TRP A 197 -10.40 4.15 11.49
CA TRP A 197 -9.30 3.88 12.40
C TRP A 197 -7.92 4.18 11.79
N LEU A 198 -7.71 3.84 10.51
CA LEU A 198 -6.47 4.16 9.78
C LEU A 198 -6.25 5.67 9.71
N LEU A 199 -7.27 6.42 9.26
CA LEU A 199 -7.20 7.89 9.19
C LEU A 199 -6.93 8.53 10.56
N SER A 200 -7.58 8.04 11.62
CA SER A 200 -7.33 8.50 13.00
C SER A 200 -5.90 8.17 13.44
N THR A 201 -5.37 7.02 13.05
CA THR A 201 -3.99 6.63 13.37
C THR A 201 -2.97 7.49 12.62
N TYR A 202 -3.17 7.76 11.33
CA TYR A 202 -2.32 8.67 10.58
C TYR A 202 -2.31 10.09 11.17
N GLN A 203 -3.47 10.61 11.58
CA GLN A 203 -3.53 11.90 12.28
C GLN A 203 -2.68 11.89 13.56
N ARG A 204 -2.76 10.84 14.38
CA ARG A 204 -1.94 10.74 15.61
C ARG A 204 -0.45 10.66 15.32
N LEU A 205 -0.05 9.99 14.25
CA LEU A 205 1.35 9.92 13.84
C LEU A 205 1.87 11.29 13.38
N ILE A 206 1.06 12.04 12.66
CA ILE A 206 1.36 13.42 12.25
C ILE A 206 1.39 14.37 13.47
N ASP A 207 0.48 14.19 14.43
CA ASP A 207 0.50 14.98 15.67
C ASP A 207 1.75 14.69 16.51
N HIS A 208 2.30 13.48 16.40
CA HIS A 208 3.53 13.07 17.08
C HIS A 208 4.78 13.60 16.37
N ASP A 209 4.80 13.56 15.03
CA ASP A 209 5.86 14.10 14.20
C ASP A 209 5.24 14.78 12.97
N ASN A 210 5.19 16.12 12.97
CA ASN A 210 4.54 16.87 11.91
C ASN A 210 5.34 16.91 10.60
N THR A 211 6.59 16.45 10.62
CA THR A 211 7.43 16.38 9.41
C THR A 211 7.15 15.13 8.60
N VAL A 212 6.55 14.11 9.22
CA VAL A 212 6.28 12.82 8.59
C VAL A 212 5.45 12.97 7.32
N ALA A 213 4.42 13.82 7.29
CA ALA A 213 3.59 13.94 6.09
C ALA A 213 4.31 14.62 4.91
N ALA A 214 5.11 15.65 5.19
CA ALA A 214 5.83 16.42 4.17
C ALA A 214 7.08 15.69 3.64
N GLN A 215 7.75 14.92 4.49
CA GLN A 215 8.88 14.08 4.09
C GLN A 215 8.36 12.91 3.25
N ASP A 216 8.84 12.84 2.00
CA ASP A 216 8.53 11.79 1.04
C ASP A 216 7.02 11.69 0.73
N GLY A 217 6.35 12.84 0.68
CA GLY A 217 4.93 12.96 0.38
C GLY A 217 4.56 12.26 -0.93
N GLY A 218 5.36 12.46 -1.98
CA GLY A 218 5.26 11.71 -3.24
C GLY A 218 5.32 10.20 -2.99
N SER A 219 6.40 9.71 -2.37
CA SER A 219 6.62 8.28 -2.11
C SER A 219 5.46 7.59 -1.36
N ARG A 220 4.84 8.30 -0.39
CA ARG A 220 3.65 7.81 0.35
C ARG A 220 2.42 7.66 -0.54
N VAL A 221 2.24 8.55 -1.51
CA VAL A 221 1.15 8.45 -2.49
C VAL A 221 1.51 7.41 -3.56
N HIS A 222 2.77 7.29 -3.97
CA HIS A 222 3.23 6.24 -4.89
C HIS A 222 2.96 4.84 -4.34
N SER A 223 3.22 4.61 -3.05
CA SER A 223 2.90 3.32 -2.40
C SER A 223 1.38 3.05 -2.34
N ALA A 224 0.56 4.08 -2.12
CA ALA A 224 -0.89 3.97 -2.16
C ALA A 224 -1.45 3.76 -3.58
N ALA A 225 -0.70 4.14 -4.62
CA ALA A 225 -1.06 3.95 -6.02
C ALA A 225 -0.88 2.50 -6.50
N TYR A 226 -0.40 1.59 -5.65
CA TYR A 226 -0.27 0.17 -5.97
C TYR A 226 -1.63 -0.46 -6.33
N ARG A 227 -1.60 -1.41 -7.27
CA ARG A 227 -2.79 -2.01 -7.92
C ARG A 227 -3.83 -2.49 -6.90
N HIS A 228 -5.11 -2.26 -7.22
CA HIS A 228 -6.28 -2.91 -6.61
C HIS A 228 -6.46 -2.70 -5.12
N SER A 229 -6.49 -1.44 -4.71
CA SER A 229 -6.88 -1.14 -3.34
C SER A 229 -8.40 -1.32 -3.16
N PRO A 230 -8.85 -2.18 -2.22
CA PRO A 230 -10.26 -2.34 -1.89
C PRO A 230 -10.79 -1.22 -0.98
N PHE A 231 -9.94 -0.24 -0.61
CA PHE A 231 -10.36 0.94 0.16
C PHE A 231 -11.29 1.84 -0.66
N SER A 232 -12.23 2.47 0.04
CA SER A 232 -13.26 3.32 -0.56
C SER A 232 -12.69 4.61 -1.16
N GLN A 233 -13.38 5.18 -2.15
CA GLN A 233 -13.09 6.53 -2.64
C GLN A 233 -13.09 7.57 -1.50
N ALA A 234 -13.98 7.41 -0.52
CA ALA A 234 -14.06 8.34 0.61
C ALA A 234 -12.82 8.28 1.51
N PHE A 235 -12.24 7.09 1.70
CA PHE A 235 -10.97 6.92 2.39
C PHE A 235 -9.85 7.64 1.63
N PHE A 236 -9.70 7.38 0.33
CA PHE A 236 -8.61 7.99 -0.45
C PHE A 236 -8.72 9.51 -0.54
N ASN A 237 -9.93 10.06 -0.66
CA ASN A 237 -10.13 11.51 -0.59
C ASN A 237 -9.59 12.06 0.74
N LYS A 238 -9.97 11.46 1.87
CA LYS A 238 -9.54 11.92 3.20
C LYS A 238 -8.05 11.68 3.46
N TYR A 239 -7.50 10.58 2.96
CA TYR A 239 -6.08 10.26 3.07
C TYR A 239 -5.22 11.30 2.34
N ILE A 240 -5.55 11.61 1.08
CA ILE A 240 -4.86 12.65 0.32
C ILE A 240 -5.09 14.04 0.94
N ASP A 241 -6.33 14.37 1.32
CA ASP A 241 -6.63 15.64 2.02
C ASP A 241 -5.78 15.79 3.31
N LEU A 242 -5.59 14.69 4.07
CA LEU A 242 -4.77 14.68 5.28
C LEU A 242 -3.28 14.92 4.97
N LEU A 243 -2.73 14.26 3.95
CA LEU A 243 -1.34 14.45 3.55
C LEU A 243 -1.07 15.88 3.09
N VAL A 244 -1.90 16.40 2.17
CA VAL A 244 -1.78 17.76 1.62
C VAL A 244 -1.91 18.82 2.73
N ALA A 245 -2.88 18.65 3.63
CA ALA A 245 -3.07 19.58 4.76
C ALA A 245 -1.86 19.64 5.71
N ASN A 246 -0.99 18.63 5.67
CA ASN A 246 0.24 18.55 6.47
C ASN A 246 1.52 18.66 5.63
N GLY A 247 1.43 19.28 4.45
CA GLY A 247 2.58 19.72 3.67
C GLY A 247 3.14 18.71 2.68
N ALA A 248 2.44 17.60 2.42
CA ALA A 248 2.83 16.70 1.33
C ALA A 248 2.60 17.38 -0.04
N ASP A 249 3.62 17.36 -0.90
CA ASP A 249 3.48 17.71 -2.30
C ASP A 249 3.06 16.48 -3.12
N VAL A 250 1.84 16.48 -3.61
CA VAL A 250 1.27 15.36 -4.39
C VAL A 250 1.65 15.39 -5.88
N ALA A 251 2.29 16.48 -6.32
CA ALA A 251 2.85 16.62 -7.66
C ALA A 251 4.35 16.26 -7.70
N GLU A 252 4.95 15.95 -6.54
CA GLU A 252 6.35 15.55 -6.42
C GLU A 252 6.65 14.32 -7.30
N VAL A 253 7.82 14.40 -7.96
CA VAL A 253 8.35 13.36 -8.82
C VAL A 253 9.09 12.34 -7.96
N ASP A 254 8.91 11.05 -8.22
CA ASP A 254 9.74 10.02 -7.59
C ASP A 254 11.16 10.09 -8.15
N GLU A 255 12.11 10.59 -7.36
CA GLU A 255 13.53 10.63 -7.73
C GLU A 255 14.19 9.24 -7.66
N TYR A 256 13.56 8.25 -7.03
CA TYR A 256 14.12 6.90 -6.86
C TYR A 256 13.81 5.94 -8.00
N SER A 257 12.90 6.27 -8.92
CA SER A 257 12.68 5.47 -10.13
C SER A 257 13.55 5.99 -11.27
N GLN A 258 14.11 5.06 -12.08
CA GLN A 258 14.84 5.37 -13.33
C GLN A 258 14.01 6.17 -14.36
N SER A 259 12.75 6.44 -14.06
CA SER A 259 11.85 7.30 -14.81
C SER A 259 11.24 8.29 -13.82
N THR A 260 11.33 9.58 -14.11
CA THR A 260 10.83 10.67 -13.25
C THR A 260 9.30 10.72 -13.31
N MET A 261 8.65 9.89 -12.50
CA MET A 261 7.20 9.73 -12.48
C MET A 261 6.55 10.42 -11.27
N THR A 262 5.57 11.29 -11.51
CA THR A 262 4.69 11.78 -10.42
C THR A 262 3.77 10.67 -9.89
N SER A 263 3.17 10.87 -8.72
CA SER A 263 2.21 9.90 -8.17
C SER A 263 0.98 9.70 -9.06
N LEU A 264 0.60 10.72 -9.84
CA LEU A 264 -0.49 10.63 -10.81
C LEU A 264 -0.12 9.69 -11.98
N HIS A 265 1.09 9.79 -12.51
CA HIS A 265 1.60 8.87 -13.54
C HIS A 265 1.56 7.42 -13.05
N ARG A 266 2.05 7.17 -11.82
CA ARG A 266 2.04 5.84 -11.22
C ARG A 266 0.63 5.29 -11.04
N ALA A 267 -0.29 6.11 -10.52
CA ALA A 267 -1.68 5.71 -10.34
C ALA A 267 -2.38 5.40 -11.66
N ALA A 268 -2.09 6.18 -12.72
CA ALA A 268 -2.62 5.97 -14.05
C ALA A 268 -2.07 4.67 -14.70
N LEU A 269 -0.76 4.45 -14.61
CA LEU A 269 -0.09 3.23 -15.06
C LEU A 269 -0.63 1.96 -14.38
N MET A 270 -1.05 2.08 -13.12
CA MET A 270 -1.55 0.97 -12.30
C MET A 270 -3.07 0.79 -12.37
N GLY A 271 -3.82 1.68 -13.04
CA GLY A 271 -5.29 1.61 -13.10
C GLY A 271 -5.98 1.99 -11.78
N SER A 272 -5.34 2.78 -10.94
CA SER A 272 -5.79 3.11 -9.58
C SER A 272 -6.76 4.30 -9.57
N HIS A 273 -7.94 4.14 -10.17
CA HIS A 273 -8.92 5.21 -10.39
C HIS A 273 -9.34 6.00 -9.13
N HIS A 274 -9.39 5.37 -7.95
CA HIS A 274 -9.70 6.08 -6.71
C HIS A 274 -8.60 7.08 -6.32
N ILE A 275 -7.33 6.68 -6.46
CA ILE A 275 -6.18 7.54 -6.21
C ILE A 275 -6.13 8.66 -7.25
N VAL A 276 -6.29 8.33 -8.55
CA VAL A 276 -6.36 9.35 -9.62
C VAL A 276 -7.43 10.40 -9.31
N THR A 277 -8.65 9.97 -8.98
CA THR A 277 -9.75 10.89 -8.63
C THR A 277 -9.40 11.77 -7.41
N SER A 278 -8.68 11.22 -6.44
CA SER A 278 -8.29 11.96 -5.23
C SER A 278 -7.18 12.97 -5.51
N LEU A 279 -6.17 12.59 -6.29
CA LEU A 279 -5.03 13.44 -6.66
C LEU A 279 -5.46 14.61 -7.55
N CYS A 280 -6.27 14.34 -8.57
CA CYS A 280 -6.74 15.37 -9.49
C CYS A 280 -7.52 16.52 -8.83
N ARG A 281 -8.05 16.32 -7.61
CA ARG A 281 -8.70 17.40 -6.83
C ARG A 281 -7.71 18.45 -6.31
N HIS A 282 -6.44 18.10 -6.21
CA HIS A 282 -5.37 18.91 -5.65
C HIS A 282 -4.37 19.40 -6.71
N LEU A 283 -4.60 19.06 -7.98
CA LEU A 283 -3.74 19.45 -9.10
C LEU A 283 -4.40 20.54 -9.94
N THR A 284 -3.57 21.36 -10.59
CA THR A 284 -4.00 22.28 -11.65
C THR A 284 -4.20 21.52 -12.96
N ASP A 285 -4.83 22.15 -13.95
CA ASP A 285 -4.95 21.58 -15.31
C ASP A 285 -3.57 21.18 -15.87
N GLU A 286 -2.57 22.06 -15.73
CA GLU A 286 -1.17 21.78 -16.10
C GLU A 286 -0.58 20.59 -15.32
N GLY A 287 -0.98 20.40 -14.06
CA GLY A 287 -0.55 19.27 -13.24
C GLY A 287 -1.24 17.94 -13.58
N VAL A 288 -2.42 17.97 -14.20
CA VAL A 288 -3.11 16.77 -14.69
C VAL A 288 -2.49 16.26 -15.99
N ASP A 289 -2.06 17.18 -16.84
CA ASP A 289 -1.43 16.91 -18.14
C ASP A 289 0.11 16.96 -18.10
N ILE A 290 0.69 16.94 -16.89
CA ILE A 290 2.14 16.91 -16.73
C ILE A 290 2.73 15.68 -17.42
N GLY A 291 3.73 15.87 -18.28
CA GLY A 291 4.51 14.76 -18.84
C GLY A 291 5.60 14.28 -17.90
N THR A 292 6.34 13.25 -18.31
CA THR A 292 7.58 12.85 -17.60
C THR A 292 8.75 13.75 -18.03
N GLU A 293 9.86 13.75 -17.29
CA GLU A 293 11.06 14.52 -17.70
C GLU A 293 11.67 13.94 -18.99
N ASP A 294 11.63 12.61 -19.12
CA ASP A 294 12.21 11.88 -20.26
C ASP A 294 11.34 11.99 -21.52
N ASP A 295 10.02 12.06 -21.35
CA ASP A 295 9.04 12.17 -22.42
C ASP A 295 7.85 13.06 -21.99
N PRO A 296 7.80 14.32 -22.47
CA PRO A 296 6.69 15.24 -22.20
C PRO A 296 5.33 14.72 -22.71
N ASP A 297 5.34 13.80 -23.68
CA ASP A 297 4.12 13.23 -24.25
C ASP A 297 3.60 12.03 -23.42
N GLU A 298 4.42 11.49 -22.50
CA GLU A 298 3.98 10.47 -21.54
C GLU A 298 3.18 11.07 -20.37
N THR A 299 2.06 11.72 -20.70
CA THR A 299 1.08 12.17 -19.70
C THR A 299 0.46 11.00 -18.93
N PRO A 300 -0.16 11.22 -17.75
CA PRO A 300 -0.91 10.20 -17.05
C PRO A 300 -1.98 9.53 -17.93
N LEU A 301 -2.66 10.28 -18.80
CA LEU A 301 -3.65 9.74 -19.73
C LEU A 301 -3.01 8.81 -20.76
N ALA A 302 -1.87 9.21 -21.33
CA ALA A 302 -1.10 8.38 -22.25
C ALA A 302 -0.65 7.07 -21.59
N LEU A 303 -0.10 7.13 -20.38
CA LEU A 303 0.33 5.94 -19.63
C LEU A 303 -0.83 4.98 -19.31
N ALA A 304 -1.98 5.49 -18.89
CA ALA A 304 -3.16 4.66 -18.67
C ALA A 304 -3.61 3.93 -19.95
N ALA A 305 -3.60 4.63 -21.10
CA ALA A 305 -3.97 4.05 -22.38
C ALA A 305 -2.96 3.00 -22.87
N LYS A 306 -1.66 3.28 -22.78
CA LYS A 306 -0.57 2.36 -23.10
C LYS A 306 -0.62 1.10 -22.25
N ALA A 307 -0.83 1.25 -20.95
CA ALA A 307 -1.00 0.12 -20.03
C ALA A 307 -2.26 -0.70 -20.36
N PHE A 308 -3.38 -0.03 -20.62
CA PHE A 308 -4.62 -0.69 -21.02
C PHE A 308 -4.43 -1.53 -22.30
N LYS A 309 -3.82 -0.94 -23.34
CA LYS A 309 -3.46 -1.62 -24.58
C LYS A 309 -2.60 -2.84 -24.30
N ARG A 310 -1.51 -2.68 -23.53
CA ARG A 310 -0.60 -3.78 -23.17
C ARG A 310 -1.35 -4.94 -22.54
N HIS A 311 -2.25 -4.69 -21.60
CA HIS A 311 -3.04 -5.76 -20.98
C HIS A 311 -4.01 -6.42 -21.97
N ARG A 312 -4.62 -5.66 -22.87
CA ARG A 312 -5.50 -6.22 -23.92
C ARG A 312 -4.74 -7.08 -24.93
N THR A 313 -3.58 -6.61 -25.39
CA THR A 313 -2.73 -7.34 -26.34
C THR A 313 -2.20 -8.63 -25.73
N ALA A 314 -1.70 -8.59 -24.49
CA ALA A 314 -1.27 -9.79 -23.78
C ALA A 314 -2.43 -10.81 -23.63
N LEU A 315 -3.64 -10.34 -23.27
CA LEU A 315 -4.82 -11.20 -23.22
C LEU A 315 -5.16 -11.83 -24.58
N GLN A 316 -5.07 -11.06 -25.68
CA GLN A 316 -5.30 -11.55 -27.04
C GLN A 316 -4.24 -12.59 -27.47
N ASN A 317 -3.00 -12.43 -27.02
CA ASN A 317 -1.90 -13.35 -27.27
C ASN A 317 -1.96 -14.61 -26.37
N ASN A 318 -2.97 -14.73 -25.51
CA ASN A 318 -3.11 -15.77 -24.48
C ASN A 318 -1.95 -15.81 -23.48
N GLU A 319 -1.31 -14.67 -23.25
CA GLU A 319 -0.29 -14.50 -22.21
C GLU A 319 -1.01 -14.20 -20.90
N TRP A 320 -0.80 -15.05 -19.89
CA TRP A 320 -1.30 -14.89 -18.51
C TRP A 320 -2.76 -14.39 -18.43
N THR A 321 -3.65 -15.07 -19.15
CA THR A 321 -5.04 -14.63 -19.41
C THR A 321 -5.79 -14.24 -18.14
N ASP A 322 -5.66 -15.04 -17.08
CA ASP A 322 -6.35 -14.81 -15.81
C ASP A 322 -5.93 -13.52 -15.12
N PHE A 323 -4.66 -13.14 -15.27
CA PHE A 323 -4.13 -11.90 -14.73
C PHE A 323 -4.64 -10.71 -15.55
N HIS A 324 -4.37 -10.69 -16.86
CA HIS A 324 -4.76 -9.56 -17.70
C HIS A 324 -6.28 -9.33 -17.75
N ALA A 325 -7.08 -10.39 -17.69
CA ALA A 325 -8.54 -10.29 -17.59
C ALA A 325 -9.01 -9.60 -16.30
N LYS A 326 -8.26 -9.75 -15.19
CA LYS A 326 -8.54 -9.04 -13.93
C LYS A 326 -8.07 -7.59 -13.95
N GLU A 327 -6.99 -7.27 -14.66
CA GLU A 327 -6.44 -5.91 -14.73
C GLU A 327 -7.23 -4.97 -15.65
N ILE A 328 -7.68 -5.48 -16.80
CA ILE A 328 -8.38 -4.69 -17.83
C ILE A 328 -9.53 -3.82 -17.29
N PRO A 329 -10.42 -4.31 -16.42
CA PRO A 329 -11.54 -3.53 -15.88
C PRO A 329 -11.16 -2.24 -15.13
N PHE A 330 -9.91 -2.09 -14.69
CA PHE A 330 -9.47 -0.93 -13.90
C PHE A 330 -9.08 0.28 -14.73
N TYR A 331 -8.75 0.09 -16.02
CA TYR A 331 -8.30 1.18 -16.88
C TYR A 331 -9.43 2.10 -17.36
N PRO A 332 -10.61 1.62 -17.81
CA PRO A 332 -11.68 2.52 -18.23
C PRO A 332 -12.12 3.53 -17.15
N PRO A 333 -12.35 3.14 -15.88
CA PRO A 333 -12.62 4.11 -14.81
C PRO A 333 -11.47 5.09 -14.57
N THR A 334 -10.22 4.64 -14.71
CA THR A 334 -9.02 5.48 -14.54
C THR A 334 -8.93 6.53 -15.65
N ILE A 335 -9.13 6.13 -16.90
CA ILE A 335 -9.18 7.03 -18.06
C ILE A 335 -10.30 8.05 -17.88
N ARG A 336 -11.51 7.62 -17.48
CA ARG A 336 -12.60 8.57 -17.20
C ARG A 336 -12.28 9.54 -16.07
N ALA A 337 -11.57 9.10 -15.03
CA ALA A 337 -11.19 9.98 -13.92
C ALA A 337 -10.25 11.10 -14.40
N LEU A 338 -9.25 10.76 -15.21
CA LEU A 338 -8.35 11.74 -15.84
C LEU A 338 -9.10 12.71 -16.76
N LEU A 339 -9.97 12.19 -17.62
CA LEU A 339 -10.78 13.02 -18.53
C LEU A 339 -11.74 13.96 -17.79
N ARG A 340 -12.33 13.50 -16.67
CA ARG A 340 -13.17 14.36 -15.80
C ARG A 340 -12.33 15.44 -15.11
N ALA A 341 -11.05 15.19 -14.87
CA ALA A 341 -10.11 16.14 -14.31
C ALA A 341 -9.55 17.14 -15.34
N GLY A 342 -9.94 17.01 -16.62
CA GLY A 342 -9.52 17.94 -17.67
C GLY A 342 -8.38 17.45 -18.55
N ALA A 343 -7.93 16.19 -18.39
CA ALA A 343 -6.81 15.67 -19.17
C ALA A 343 -7.04 15.80 -20.69
N ASP A 344 -6.06 16.37 -21.39
CA ASP A 344 -6.15 16.67 -22.82
C ASP A 344 -5.79 15.45 -23.68
N ILE A 345 -6.77 14.99 -24.45
CA ILE A 345 -6.61 13.87 -25.39
C ILE A 345 -5.69 14.27 -26.56
N ASP A 346 -5.59 15.55 -26.88
CA ASP A 346 -4.76 16.03 -27.99
C ASP A 346 -3.27 15.99 -27.67
N LEU A 347 -2.91 15.91 -26.38
CA LEU A 347 -1.52 15.64 -25.94
C LEU A 347 -1.14 14.17 -26.10
N MET A 348 -2.09 13.27 -26.33
CA MET A 348 -1.75 11.91 -26.75
C MET A 348 -1.31 11.95 -28.22
N LEU A 349 -0.02 11.69 -28.46
CA LEU A 349 0.62 11.64 -29.79
C LEU A 349 -0.30 11.11 -30.90
N THR A 350 -0.30 11.77 -32.05
CA THR A 350 -1.03 11.32 -33.25
C THR A 350 -0.53 9.99 -33.81
N ASP A 351 0.68 9.57 -33.41
CA ASP A 351 1.34 8.34 -33.88
C ASP A 351 1.03 7.11 -33.01
N THR A 352 0.17 7.25 -31.97
CA THR A 352 -0.40 6.12 -31.20
C THR A 352 -1.91 5.95 -31.45
N PRO A 353 -2.36 5.77 -32.70
CA PRO A 353 -3.79 5.75 -33.06
C PRO A 353 -4.60 4.67 -32.32
N GLU A 354 -3.95 3.57 -31.94
CA GLU A 354 -4.58 2.49 -31.18
C GLU A 354 -4.86 2.87 -29.72
N GLU A 355 -3.98 3.63 -29.07
CA GLU A 355 -4.18 4.08 -27.69
C GLU A 355 -5.26 5.15 -27.63
N ARG A 356 -5.22 6.10 -28.57
CA ARG A 356 -6.29 7.10 -28.72
C ARG A 356 -7.65 6.43 -28.97
N ALA A 357 -7.70 5.37 -29.77
CA ALA A 357 -8.92 4.61 -30.01
C ALA A 357 -9.50 3.95 -28.73
N LEU A 358 -8.67 3.67 -27.72
CA LEU A 358 -9.12 3.17 -26.41
C LEU A 358 -9.68 4.28 -25.51
N VAL A 359 -9.25 5.53 -25.69
CA VAL A 359 -9.68 6.68 -24.89
C VAL A 359 -10.97 7.32 -25.43
N LEU A 360 -11.17 7.35 -26.74
CA LEU A 360 -12.35 7.98 -27.38
C LEU A 360 -13.71 7.50 -26.86
N PRO A 361 -13.95 6.20 -26.63
CA PRO A 361 -15.21 5.73 -26.06
C PRO A 361 -15.44 6.26 -24.63
N GLU A 362 -14.38 6.33 -23.82
CA GLU A 362 -14.45 6.81 -22.45
C GLU A 362 -14.66 8.34 -22.40
N SER A 363 -14.05 9.09 -23.31
CA SER A 363 -14.32 10.53 -23.52
C SER A 363 -15.78 10.78 -23.88
N THR A 364 -16.33 9.99 -24.81
CA THR A 364 -17.75 10.07 -25.17
C THR A 364 -18.64 9.78 -23.96
N ALA A 365 -18.29 8.78 -23.14
CA ALA A 365 -19.02 8.47 -21.92
C ALA A 365 -19.01 9.64 -20.92
N VAL A 366 -17.87 10.27 -20.67
CA VAL A 366 -17.76 11.44 -19.79
C VAL A 366 -18.56 12.63 -20.32
N LEU A 367 -18.48 12.93 -21.62
CA LEU A 367 -19.24 14.02 -22.24
C LEU A 367 -20.76 13.82 -22.10
N ASN A 368 -21.23 12.58 -22.18
CA ASN A 368 -22.65 12.24 -22.01
C ASN A 368 -23.14 12.41 -20.55
N GLU A 369 -22.25 12.45 -19.56
CA GLU A 369 -22.60 12.70 -18.15
C GLU A 369 -22.83 14.20 -17.88
N VAL A 370 -22.24 15.10 -18.69
CA VAL A 370 -22.25 16.55 -18.49
C VAL A 370 -23.65 17.15 -18.37
N PRO A 371 -24.64 16.83 -19.24
CA PRO A 371 -25.98 17.41 -19.12
C PRO A 371 -26.65 17.04 -17.79
N THR A 372 -26.46 15.81 -17.33
CA THR A 372 -27.03 15.31 -16.07
C THR A 372 -26.34 15.97 -14.87
N ALA A 373 -25.02 16.06 -14.89
CA ALA A 373 -24.24 16.72 -13.84
C ALA A 373 -24.55 18.23 -13.75
N ALA A 374 -24.64 18.91 -14.89
CA ALA A 374 -25.02 20.33 -14.96
C ALA A 374 -26.42 20.55 -14.40
N MET A 375 -27.40 19.70 -14.76
CA MET A 375 -28.74 19.78 -14.18
C MET A 375 -28.75 19.52 -12.67
N ALA A 376 -27.97 18.55 -12.18
CA ALA A 376 -27.84 18.28 -10.75
C ALA A 376 -27.23 19.47 -10.00
N ALA A 377 -26.16 20.07 -10.53
CA ALA A 377 -25.49 21.24 -9.95
C ALA A 377 -26.43 22.45 -9.90
N VAL A 378 -27.15 22.74 -10.99
CA VAL A 378 -28.16 23.80 -11.03
C VAL A 378 -29.26 23.54 -10.00
N ASN A 379 -29.77 22.32 -9.90
CA ASN A 379 -30.79 21.97 -8.91
C ASN A 379 -30.29 22.09 -7.46
N ALA A 380 -29.04 21.71 -7.19
CA ALA A 380 -28.41 21.88 -5.89
C ALA A 380 -28.25 23.37 -5.52
N ALA A 381 -27.79 24.21 -6.47
CA ALA A 381 -27.64 25.65 -6.28
C ALA A 381 -28.98 26.37 -6.04
N LEU A 382 -30.07 25.89 -6.65
CA LEU A 382 -31.43 26.44 -6.48
C LEU A 382 -32.14 25.91 -5.23
N ARG A 383 -31.62 24.86 -4.57
CA ARG A 383 -32.24 24.21 -3.41
C ARG A 383 -32.46 25.15 -2.21
N PRO A 384 -31.50 26.04 -1.83
CA PRO A 384 -31.70 27.00 -0.75
C PRO A 384 -32.81 28.02 -1.06
N GLN A 385 -32.93 28.45 -2.32
CA GLN A 385 -33.93 29.43 -2.73
C GLN A 385 -35.36 28.86 -2.69
N ARG A 386 -35.53 27.57 -3.04
CA ARG A 386 -36.81 26.86 -2.94
C ARG A 386 -37.24 26.59 -1.50
N ALA A 387 -36.30 26.38 -0.59
CA ALA A 387 -36.58 26.18 0.84
C ALA A 387 -36.92 27.50 1.59
N SER A 388 -36.59 28.65 1.01
CA SER A 388 -36.76 29.98 1.62
C SER A 388 -38.06 30.71 1.26
N ARG A 389 -38.92 30.15 0.41
CA ARG A 389 -40.23 30.76 0.10
C ARG A 389 -41.25 30.39 1.20
N PRO A 390 -41.70 31.32 2.05
CA PRO A 390 -42.84 31.05 2.92
C PRO A 390 -44.08 30.90 2.05
N SER A 391 -44.84 29.84 2.29
CA SER A 391 -46.19 29.65 1.75
C SER A 391 -47.07 30.81 2.21
N SER A 392 -47.30 31.77 1.33
CA SER A 392 -48.30 32.83 1.49
C SER A 392 -49.70 32.33 1.17
#